data_AF-A0A832AE47-F1
#
_entry.id   AF-A0A832AE47-F1
#
_cell.length_a   1.000
_cell.length_b   1.000
_cell.length_c   1.000
_cell.angle_alpha   90.00
_cell.angle_beta   90.00
_cell.angle_gamma   90.00
#
_symmetry.space_group_name_H-M   'P 1'
#
loop_
_entity.id
_entity.type
_entity.pdbx_description
1 polymer ?
#
loop_
_entity_poly.entity_id
_entity_poly.type
_entity_poly.pdbx_seq_one_letter_code
_entity_poly.pdbx_strand_id
1 'polypeptide(L)' 'DLVEKSSKRGKFYGCSNYPTCKFTIKGNIINKKCPKCGYGLFKVLKDTLKCANPNCDYKEVIEKEELEKL' A
#
# COMPACT_ATOMS: atom_id res chain seq x y z
N ASP A 1 -1.70 -12.42 -4.45
CA ASP A 1 -2.13 -11.24 -5.24
C ASP A 1 -2.98 -10.28 -4.43
N LEU A 2 -2.88 -8.99 -4.75
CA LEU A 2 -3.81 -7.95 -4.29
C LEU A 2 -4.76 -7.57 -5.43
N VAL A 3 -6.02 -7.35 -5.09
CA VAL A 3 -7.06 -6.90 -6.04
C VAL A 3 -7.69 -5.60 -5.53
N GLU A 4 -8.02 -4.71 -6.45
CA GLU A 4 -8.80 -3.51 -6.16
C GLU A 4 -10.23 -3.91 -5.78
N LYS A 5 -10.73 -3.36 -4.67
CA LYS A 5 -12.07 -3.55 -4.15
C LYS A 5 -12.65 -2.19 -3.78
N SER A 6 -13.97 -2.08 -3.79
CA SER A 6 -14.68 -0.84 -3.45
C SER A 6 -15.50 -1.02 -2.18
N SER A 7 -15.53 0.02 -1.34
CA SER A 7 -16.36 0.09 -0.14
C SER A 7 -17.16 1.39 -0.12
N LYS A 8 -18.12 1.52 0.81
CA LYS A 8 -18.82 2.79 1.07
C LYS A 8 -17.86 3.96 1.36
N ARG A 9 -16.63 3.68 1.82
CA ARG A 9 -15.59 4.66 2.16
C ARG A 9 -14.57 4.85 1.03
N GLY A 10 -14.84 4.34 -0.17
CA GLY A 10 -13.95 4.40 -1.34
C GLY A 10 -13.21 3.11 -1.64
N LYS A 11 -12.31 3.19 -2.63
CA LYS A 11 -11.49 2.08 -3.13
C LYS A 11 -10.40 1.68 -2.13
N PHE A 12 -10.05 0.41 -2.13
CA PHE A 12 -8.95 -0.18 -1.36
C PHE A 12 -8.42 -1.41 -2.09
N TYR A 13 -7.20 -1.81 -1.78
CA TYR A 13 -6.63 -3.07 -2.26
C TYR A 13 -6.65 -4.09 -1.15
N GLY A 14 -7.04 -5.32 -1.46
CA GLY A 14 -7.07 -6.41 -0.51
C GLY A 14 -6.65 -7.72 -1.15
N CYS A 15 -6.32 -8.71 -0.32
CA CYS A 15 -5.98 -10.04 -0.80
C CYS A 15 -7.12 -10.65 -1.65
N SER A 16 -6.73 -11.32 -2.74
CA SER A 16 -7.66 -12.08 -3.58
C SER A 16 -8.26 -13.27 -2.84
N ASN A 17 -7.45 -13.96 -2.04
CA ASN A 17 -7.82 -15.15 -1.25
C ASN A 17 -8.41 -14.82 0.14
N TYR A 18 -9.26 -13.81 0.26
CA TYR A 18 -10.02 -13.63 1.50
C TYR A 18 -10.92 -14.87 1.73
N PRO A 19 -11.01 -15.46 2.95
CA PRO A 19 -10.59 -14.93 4.26
C PRO A 19 -9.20 -15.36 4.75
N THR A 20 -8.44 -16.17 4.01
CA THR A 20 -7.13 -16.70 4.46
C THR A 20 -6.10 -15.59 4.60
N CYS A 21 -6.19 -14.54 3.77
CA CYS A 21 -5.47 -13.30 3.96
C CYS A 21 -6.45 -12.13 4.19
N LYS A 22 -6.27 -11.41 5.31
CA LYS A 22 -7.08 -10.24 5.70
C LYS A 22 -6.38 -8.90 5.48
N PHE A 23 -5.24 -8.90 4.79
CA PHE A 23 -4.52 -7.68 4.48
C PHE A 23 -5.37 -6.77 3.61
N THR A 24 -5.41 -5.49 4.00
CA THR A 24 -6.05 -4.43 3.25
C THR A 24 -5.20 -3.17 3.31
N ILE A 25 -5.22 -2.40 2.23
CA ILE A 25 -4.51 -1.14 2.13
C ILE A 25 -5.34 -0.13 1.35
N LYS A 26 -5.45 1.09 1.87
CA LYS A 26 -6.14 2.20 1.23
C LYS A 26 -5.12 3.27 0.91
N GLY A 27 -4.89 3.49 -0.38
CA GLY A 27 -3.85 4.37 -0.87
C GLY A 27 -3.68 4.20 -2.37
N ASN A 28 -2.77 5.00 -2.93
CA ASN A 28 -2.43 4.93 -4.35
C ASN A 28 -1.12 4.16 -4.51
N ILE A 29 -1.01 3.34 -5.55
CA ILE A 29 0.26 2.72 -5.91
C ILE A 29 1.23 3.80 -6.39
N ILE A 30 2.49 3.71 -5.97
CA ILE A 30 3.55 4.63 -6.41
C ILE A 30 4.65 3.86 -7.12
N ASN A 31 5.45 4.56 -7.92
CA ASN A 31 6.57 3.96 -8.64
C ASN A 31 7.83 3.79 -7.78
N LYS A 32 7.67 3.30 -6.55
CA LYS A 32 8.77 2.91 -5.66
C LYS A 32 8.58 1.46 -5.20
N LYS A 33 9.68 0.75 -5.02
CA LYS A 33 9.72 -0.62 -4.50
C LYS A 33 10.15 -0.62 -3.04
N CYS A 34 9.62 -1.56 -2.29
CA CYS A 34 9.96 -1.81 -0.90
C CYS A 34 11.40 -2.34 -0.81
N PRO A 35 12.29 -1.73 0.00
CA PRO A 35 13.67 -2.17 0.12
C PRO A 35 13.82 -3.50 0.86
N LYS A 36 12.80 -3.95 1.63
CA LYS A 36 12.83 -5.24 2.33
C LYS A 36 12.49 -6.44 1.45
N CYS A 37 11.57 -6.29 0.49
CA CYS A 37 11.06 -7.44 -0.28
C CYS A 37 10.83 -7.17 -1.77
N GLY A 38 11.11 -5.97 -2.27
CA GLY A 38 11.01 -5.64 -3.70
C GLY A 38 9.59 -5.41 -4.25
N TYR A 39 8.54 -5.63 -3.45
CA TYR A 39 7.16 -5.34 -3.83
C TYR A 39 6.90 -3.84 -3.98
N GLY A 40 5.86 -3.46 -4.72
CA GLY A 40 5.45 -2.06 -4.83
C GLY A 40 5.08 -1.43 -3.47
N LEU A 41 5.23 -0.12 -3.39
CA LEU A 41 4.78 0.69 -2.26
C LEU A 41 3.46 1.39 -2.59
N PHE A 42 2.65 1.59 -1.57
CA PHE A 42 1.44 2.40 -1.61
C PHE A 42 1.65 3.66 -0.79
N LYS A 43 1.27 4.81 -1.35
CA LYS A 43 1.08 6.06 -0.62
C LYS A 43 -0.24 5.98 0.16
N VAL A 44 -0.12 5.87 1.47
CA VAL A 44 -1.25 5.89 2.40
C VAL A 44 -1.36 7.27 3.05
N LEU A 45 -2.29 7.44 4.00
CA LEU A 45 -2.53 8.70 4.69
C LEU A 45 -1.30 9.19 5.46
N LYS A 46 -1.22 10.52 5.68
CA LYS A 46 -0.15 11.20 6.45
C LYS A 46 1.25 10.92 5.88
N ASP A 47 1.42 11.12 4.59
CA ASP A 47 2.74 11.12 3.94
C ASP A 47 3.54 9.83 4.21
N THR A 48 2.82 8.71 4.35
CA THR A 48 3.39 7.42 4.72
C THR A 48 3.33 6.47 3.53
N LEU A 49 4.43 5.76 3.28
CA LEU A 49 4.48 4.66 2.33
C LEU A 49 4.36 3.33 3.07
N LYS A 50 3.62 2.38 2.49
CA LYS A 50 3.45 1.03 3.05
C LYS A 50 3.58 -0.03 1.96
N CYS A 51 4.22 -1.15 2.30
CA CYS A 51 4.42 -2.26 1.38
C CYS A 51 3.12 -2.91 0.92
N ALA A 52 3.07 -3.29 -0.36
CA ALA A 52 2.00 -4.08 -0.97
C ALA A 52 2.03 -5.57 -0.59
N ASN A 53 3.10 -6.06 0.04
CA ASN A 53 3.20 -7.46 0.44
C ASN A 53 2.53 -7.68 1.81
N PRO A 54 1.48 -8.50 1.91
CA PRO A 54 0.83 -8.84 3.18
C PRO A 54 1.75 -9.40 4.26
N ASN A 55 2.86 -10.03 3.84
CA ASN A 55 3.85 -10.63 4.72
C ASN A 55 5.05 -9.70 5.00
N CYS A 56 4.97 -8.42 4.59
CA CYS A 56 5.99 -7.41 4.84
C CYS A 56 5.40 -6.26 5.65
N ASP A 57 6.09 -5.93 6.74
CA ASP A 57 5.72 -4.87 7.68
C ASP A 57 6.34 -3.51 7.32
N TYR A 58 7.04 -3.40 6.19
CA TYR A 58 7.74 -2.18 5.81
C TYR A 58 6.78 -1.00 5.66
N LYS A 59 7.15 0.09 6.35
CA LYS A 59 6.51 1.39 6.28
C LYS A 59 7.57 2.47 6.51
N GLU A 60 7.39 3.61 5.88
CA GLU A 60 8.25 4.79 6.07
C GLU A 60 7.39 6.05 5.96
N VAL A 61 7.76 7.07 6.73
CA VAL A 61 7.20 8.42 6.59
C VAL A 61 8.15 9.20 5.70
N ILE A 62 7.62 9.83 4.66
CA ILE A 62 8.39 10.68 3.76
C ILE A 62 7.95 12.13 3.93
N GLU A 63 8.87 13.05 3.67
CA GLU A 63 8.56 14.48 3.73
C GLU A 63 7.62 14.87 2.60
N LYS A 64 6.79 15.89 2.85
CA LYS A 64 5.75 16.34 1.90
C LYS A 64 6.33 16.71 0.54
N GLU A 65 7.50 17.34 0.52
CA GLU A 65 8.19 17.78 -0.69
C GLU A 65 8.65 16.60 -1.56
N GLU A 66 8.98 15.46 -0.95
CA GLU A 66 9.32 14.23 -1.66
C GLU A 66 8.06 13.50 -2.13
N LEU A 67 6.97 13.63 -1.37
CA LEU A 67 5.68 13.04 -1.67
C LEU A 67 4.95 13.71 -2.86
N GLU A 68 5.18 15.00 -3.09
CA GLU A 68 4.64 15.74 -4.24
C GLU A 68 5.34 15.39 -5.56
N LYS A 69 6.54 14.80 -5.49
CA LYS A 69 7.33 14.37 -6.66
C LYS A 69 7.02 12.92 -7.09
N LEU A 70 6.14 12.23 -6.38
CA LEU A 70 5.68 10.86 -6.62
C LEU A 70 4.34 10.83 -7.36
#